data_AF-A0A9E3JWX4-F1
#
_entry.id   AF-A0A9E3JWX4-F1
#
_cell.length_a   1.000
_cell.length_b   1.000
_cell.length_c   1.000
_cell.angle_alpha   90.00
_cell.angle_beta   90.00
_cell.angle_gamma   90.00
#
_symmetry.space_group_name_H-M   'P 1'
#
loop_
_entity.id
_entity.type
_entity.pdbx_description
1 polymer ?
#
loop_
_entity_poly.entity_id
_entity_poly.type
_entity_poly.pdbx_seq_one_letter_code
_entity_poly.pdbx_strand_id
1 'polypeptide(L)' 'LRVKGVDKLRIIDASIMPTITSGNTNSPTLMIAEKTAQLIMRDCT' A
#
# COMPACT_ATOMS: atom_id res chain seq x y z
N LEU A 1 -0.75 -2.72 5.48
CA LEU A 1 -1.06 -1.28 5.29
C LEU A 1 -1.50 -0.60 6.59
N ARG A 2 -2.31 -1.23 7.45
CA ARG A 2 -2.68 -0.61 8.74
C ARG A 2 -1.48 -0.49 9.67
N VAL A 3 -1.32 0.68 10.29
CA VAL A 3 -0.26 0.94 11.26
C VAL A 3 -0.62 0.27 12.58
N LYS A 4 0.33 -0.47 13.16
CA LYS A 4 0.12 -1.11 14.47
C LYS A 4 0.06 -0.02 15.55
N GLY A 5 -0.99 -0.04 16.37
CA GLY A 5 -1.16 0.91 17.48
C GLY A 5 -1.75 2.27 17.07
N VAL A 6 -2.14 2.47 15.80
CA VAL A 6 -2.84 3.68 15.37
C VAL A 6 -4.12 3.30 14.63
N ASP A 7 -5.26 3.74 15.16
CA ASP A 7 -6.54 3.45 14.55
C ASP A 7 -6.74 4.22 13.25
N LYS A 8 -7.35 3.55 12.27
CA LYS A 8 -7.75 4.08 10.96
C LYS A 8 -6.61 4.65 10.10
N LEU A 9 -5.34 4.51 10.49
CA LEU A 9 -4.18 4.91 9.68
C LEU A 9 -3.69 3.77 8.78
N ARG A 10 -3.56 4.05 7.48
CA ARG A 10 -2.97 3.15 6.49
C ARG A 10 -1.81 3.86 5.77
N ILE A 11 -0.66 3.20 5.64
CA ILE A 11 0.48 3.69 4.84
C ILE A 11 0.49 2.92 3.53
N ILE A 12 0.56 3.62 2.39
CA ILE A 12 0.50 3.06 1.04
C ILE A 12 1.65 3.66 0.22
N ASP A 13 2.84 3.09 0.41
CA ASP A 13 4.09 3.59 -0.20
C ASP A 13 5.10 2.44 -0.30
N ALA A 14 6.18 2.62 -1.06
CA ALA A 14 7.30 1.69 -1.18
C ALA A 14 7.87 1.23 0.16
N SER A 15 7.81 2.09 1.20
CA SER A 15 8.25 1.79 2.57
C SER A 15 7.57 0.58 3.22
N ILE A 16 6.42 0.12 2.71
CA ILE A 16 5.75 -1.07 3.25
C ILE A 16 6.35 -2.39 2.72
N MET A 17 7.18 -2.32 1.68
CA MET A 17 7.72 -3.51 1.03
C MET A 17 8.72 -4.20 1.97
N PRO A 18 8.54 -5.50 2.29
CA PRO A 18 9.43 -6.21 3.23
C PRO A 18 10.85 -6.38 2.67
N THR A 19 10.98 -6.47 1.35
CA THR A 19 12.24 -6.49 0.61
C THR A 19 12.06 -5.64 -0.63
N ILE A 20 13.01 -4.74 -0.89
CA ILE A 20 13.02 -3.93 -2.12
C ILE A 20 13.26 -4.90 -3.29
N THR A 21 12.37 -4.89 -4.28
CA THR A 21 12.55 -5.65 -5.51
C THR A 21 13.85 -5.20 -6.20
N SER A 22 14.68 -6.14 -6.66
CA SER A 22 15.98 -5.89 -7.32
C SER A 22 15.89 -5.22 -8.71
N GLY A 23 14.79 -4.50 -8.99
CA GLY A 23 14.50 -3.77 -10.22
C GLY A 23 13.89 -2.40 -9.91
N ASN A 24 13.01 -1.91 -10.79
CA ASN A 24 12.37 -0.60 -10.62
C ASN A 24 11.35 -0.61 -9.47
N THR A 25 11.52 0.26 -8.47
CA THR A 25 10.59 0.42 -7.34
C THR A 25 9.26 1.07 -7.74
N ASN A 26 9.20 1.75 -8.88
CA ASN A 26 8.01 2.43 -9.36
C ASN A 26 6.87 1.44 -9.68
N SER A 27 7.16 0.37 -10.43
CA SER A 27 6.17 -0.63 -10.82
C SER A 27 5.46 -1.31 -9.64
N PRO A 28 6.16 -1.85 -8.61
CA PRO A 28 5.50 -2.42 -7.44
C PRO A 28 4.78 -1.36 -6.60
N THR A 29 5.30 -0.12 -6.54
CA THR A 29 4.65 0.98 -5.82
C THR A 29 3.29 1.34 -6.45
N LEU A 30 3.25 1.49 -7.77
CA LEU A 30 2.02 1.72 -8.53
C LEU A 30 1.01 0.57 -8.35
N MET A 31 1.47 -0.68 -8.43
CA MET A 31 0.61 -1.86 -8.22
C MET A 31 -0.03 -1.88 -6.82
N ILE A 32 0.76 -1.58 -5.79
CA ILE A 32 0.28 -1.49 -4.40
C ILE A 32 -0.76 -0.37 -4.27
N ALA A 33 -0.49 0.80 -4.86
CA ALA A 33 -1.39 1.94 -4.82
C ALA A 33 -2.74 1.63 -5.50
N GLU A 34 -2.71 1.07 -6.71
CA GLU A 34 -3.91 0.70 -7.47
C GLU A 34 -4.77 -0.30 -6.70
N LYS A 35 -4.16 -1.39 -6.21
CA LYS A 35 -4.88 -2.40 -5.45
C LYS A 35 -5.47 -1.84 -4.17
N THR A 36 -4.76 -0.93 -3.51
CA THR A 36 -5.26 -0.32 -2.28
C THR A 36 -6.40 0.66 -2.54
N ALA A 37 -6.33 1.45 -3.62
CA ALA A 37 -7.42 2.32 -4.02
C ALA A 37 -8.72 1.52 -4.23
N GLN A 38 -8.64 0.38 -4.92
CA GLN A 38 -9.79 -0.51 -5.09
C GLN A 38 -10.35 -1.04 -3.77
N LEU A 39 -9.48 -1.40 -2.81
CA LEU A 39 -9.91 -1.86 -1.49
C LEU A 39 -10.59 -0.74 -0.69
N ILE A 40 -10.04 0.47 -0.71
CA ILE A 40 -10.64 1.63 -0.02
C ILE A 40 -12.01 1.97 -0.63
N MET A 41 -12.11 1.96 -1.96
CA MET A 41 -13.37 2.22 -2.65
C MET A 41 -14.44 1.17 -2.28
N ARG A 42 -14.07 -0.11 -2.19
CA ARG A 42 -14.97 -1.19 -1.75
C ARG A 42 -15.39 -1.04 -0.28
N ASP A 43 -14.46 -0.67 0.60
CA ASP A 43 -14.72 -0.44 2.04
C ASP A 43 -15.68 0.75 2.27
N CYS A 44 -15.80 1.68 1.32
CA CYS A 44 -16.65 2.87 1.41
C CYS A 44 -18.09 2.68 0.88
N THR A 45 -18.41 1.50 0.34
CA THR A 45 -19.77 1.09 -0.10
C THR A 45 -20.41 0.17 0.92
#